data_AF-A0A3N5YGR2-F1
#
_entry.id   AF-A0A3N5YGR2-F1
#
_cell.length_a   1.000
_cell.length_b   1.000
_cell.length_c   1.000
_cell.angle_alpha   90.00
_cell.angle_beta   90.00
_cell.angle_gamma   90.00
#
_symmetry.space_group_name_H-M   'P 1'
#
loop_
_entity.id
_entity.type
_entity.pdbx_description
1 polymer ?
#
loop_
_entity_poly.entity_id
_entity_poly.type
_entity_poly.pdbx_seq_one_letter_code
_entity_poly.pdbx_strand_id
1 'polypeptide(L)' 'MKRIPVHDAVGMVLCHDVTRIVPGGQKGPAFKKGHIIASQDVPPLLDMGKAHVYVFDLAEGYIHEDDAAAR' A
#
# COMPACT_ATOMS: atom_id res chain seq x y z
N MET A 1 -12.14 7.24 -1.38
CA MET A 1 -10.74 7.11 -0.94
C MET A 1 -10.73 7.07 0.57
N LYS A 2 -9.96 6.17 1.17
CA LYS A 2 -9.91 6.00 2.63
C LYS A 2 -8.46 6.05 3.10
N ARG A 3 -8.21 6.78 4.18
CA ARG A 3 -6.91 6.76 4.87
C ARG A 3 -6.95 5.63 5.89
N ILE A 4 -6.04 4.67 5.74
CA ILE A 4 -5.94 3.51 6.64
C ILE A 4 -4.49 3.28 7.07
N PRO A 5 -4.25 2.58 8.20
CA PRO A 5 -2.93 2.10 8.56
C PRO A 5 -2.34 1.23 7.45
N VAL A 6 -1.03 1.33 7.21
CA VAL A 6 -0.35 0.57 6.16
C VAL A 6 -0.47 -0.95 6.34
N HIS A 7 -0.52 -1.42 7.60
CA HIS A 7 -0.68 -2.83 7.93
C HIS A 7 -2.05 -3.38 7.49
N ASP A 8 -3.08 -2.53 7.50
CA ASP A 8 -4.45 -2.91 7.12
C ASP A 8 -4.70 -2.69 5.62
N ALA A 9 -3.71 -2.17 4.90
CA ALA A 9 -3.85 -1.79 3.49
C ALA A 9 -3.48 -2.90 2.51
N VAL A 10 -3.01 -4.05 3.00
CA VAL A 10 -2.69 -5.21 2.16
C VAL A 10 -3.93 -5.65 1.38
N GLY A 11 -3.77 -5.90 0.08
CA GLY A 11 -4.85 -6.21 -0.85
C GLY A 11 -5.61 -4.98 -1.39
N MET A 12 -5.29 -3.76 -0.93
CA MET A 12 -5.96 -2.55 -1.39
C MET A 12 -5.15 -1.77 -2.42
N VAL A 13 -5.85 -0.97 -3.23
CA VAL A 13 -5.25 -0.23 -4.35
C VAL A 13 -4.86 1.18 -3.94
N LEU A 14 -3.61 1.58 -4.16
CA LEU A 14 -3.13 2.95 -3.92
C LEU A 14 -3.82 3.98 -4.82
N CYS A 15 -4.33 5.07 -4.22
CA CYS A 15 -4.98 6.16 -4.96
C CYS A 15 -4.01 7.11 -5.67
N HIS A 16 -2.74 7.11 -5.30
CA HIS A 16 -1.73 8.04 -5.78
C HIS A 16 -0.34 7.40 -5.75
N ASP A 17 0.61 8.00 -6.47
CA ASP A 17 2.01 7.59 -6.44
C ASP A 17 2.63 7.87 -5.06
N VAL A 18 3.33 6.88 -4.50
CA VAL A 18 4.15 7.05 -3.30
C VAL A 18 5.59 7.23 -3.74
N THR A 19 6.05 8.48 -3.69
CA THR A 19 7.42 8.84 -4.05
C THR A 19 8.35 8.66 -2.86
N ARG A 20 9.45 7.94 -3.06
CA ARG A 20 10.54 7.87 -2.08
C ARG A 20 11.44 9.09 -2.27
N ILE A 21 11.71 9.79 -1.17
CA ILE A 21 12.67 10.90 -1.15
C ILE A 21 13.93 10.38 -0.45
N VAL A 22 15.01 10.22 -1.19
CA VAL A 22 16.33 9.88 -0.65
C VAL A 22 17.17 11.15 -0.63
N PRO A 23 17.58 11.69 0.54
CA PRO A 23 18.48 12.84 0.61
C PRO A 23 19.79 12.55 -0.14
N GLY A 24 20.14 13.40 -1.11
CA GLY A 24 21.34 13.22 -1.94
C GLY A 24 21.26 12.12 -3.00
N GLY A 25 20.11 11.44 -3.14
CA GLY A 25 19.89 10.38 -4.11
C GLY A 25 18.91 10.76 -5.24
N GLN A 26 18.50 9.76 -6.02
CA GLN A 26 17.47 9.92 -7.05
C GLN A 26 16.07 9.95 -6.41
N LYS A 27 15.21 10.86 -6.89
CA LYS A 27 13.79 10.95 -6.53
C LYS A 27 12.98 10.17 -7.56
N GLY A 28 12.22 9.18 -7.12
CA GLY A 28 11.37 8.38 -8.00
C GLY A 28 10.18 7.76 -7.27
N PRO A 29 9.11 7.39 -7.99
CA PRO A 29 7.98 6.67 -7.42
C PRO A 29 8.46 5.29 -6.94
N ALA A 30 8.37 5.03 -5.63
CA ALA A 30 8.57 3.68 -5.09
C ALA A 30 7.32 2.82 -5.33
N PHE A 31 6.14 3.44 -5.31
CA PHE A 31 4.88 2.83 -5.69
C PHE A 31 4.11 3.78 -6.61
N LYS A 32 3.40 3.22 -7.58
CA LYS A 32 2.56 3.99 -8.50
C LYS A 32 1.09 3.88 -8.11
N LYS A 33 0.29 4.87 -8.47
CA LYS A 33 -1.17 4.80 -8.43
C LYS A 33 -1.66 3.54 -9.14
N GLY A 34 -2.63 2.86 -8.54
CA GLY A 34 -3.15 1.60 -9.06
C GLY A 34 -2.39 0.36 -8.59
N HIS A 35 -1.29 0.52 -7.86
CA HIS A 35 -0.58 -0.58 -7.22
C HIS A 35 -1.43 -1.22 -6.11
N ILE A 36 -1.53 -2.55 -6.13
CA ILE A 36 -2.15 -3.33 -5.06
C ILE A 36 -1.07 -3.59 -4.00
N ILE A 37 -1.31 -3.16 -2.78
CA ILE A 37 -0.33 -3.29 -1.69
C ILE A 37 -0.22 -4.76 -1.29
N ALA A 38 0.98 -5.33 -1.33
CA ALA A 38 1.28 -6.66 -0.81
C ALA A 38 1.88 -6.57 0.60
N SER A 39 1.87 -7.68 1.35
CA SER A 39 2.50 -7.75 2.68
C SER A 39 4.00 -7.38 2.67
N GLN A 40 4.68 -7.63 1.55
CA GLN A 40 6.09 -7.27 1.35
C GLN A 40 6.31 -5.75 1.16
N ASP A 41 5.27 -5.00 0.80
CA ASP A 41 5.34 -3.56 0.60
C ASP A 41 5.21 -2.79 1.92
N VAL A 42 4.72 -3.44 2.98
CA VAL A 42 4.51 -2.84 4.31
C VAL A 42 5.81 -2.28 4.90
N PRO A 43 6.92 -3.05 5.02
CA PRO A 43 8.16 -2.49 5.56
C PRO A 43 8.71 -1.33 4.72
N PRO A 44 8.82 -1.40 3.39
CA PRO A 44 9.25 -0.27 2.57
C PRO A 44 8.37 0.98 2.69
N LEU A 45 7.05 0.83 2.87
CA LEU A 45 6.14 1.95 3.10
C LEU A 45 6.40 2.61 4.46
N LEU A 46 6.60 1.81 5.52
CA LEU A 46 6.93 2.30 6.86
C LEU A 46 8.31 2.99 6.91
N ASP A 47 9.32 2.42 6.24
CA ASP A 47 10.66 3.01 6.12
C ASP A 47 10.63 4.39 5.45
N MET A 48 9.65 4.63 4.57
CA MET A 48 9.41 5.95 3.97
C MET A 48 8.61 6.90 4.87
N GLY A 49 8.34 6.51 6.12
CA GLY A 49 7.53 7.27 7.08
C GLY A 49 6.03 7.23 6.78
N LYS A 50 5.55 6.30 5.95
CA LYS A 50 4.12 6.17 5.63
C LYS A 50 3.46 5.20 6.59
N ALA A 51 3.13 5.68 7.78
CA ALA A 51 2.29 4.92 8.72
C ALA A 51 0.85 4.71 8.22
N HIS A 52 0.38 5.60 7.34
CA HIS A 52 -0.94 5.54 6.72
C HIS A 52 -0.84 5.81 5.21
N VAL A 53 -1.70 5.14 4.44
CA VAL A 53 -1.85 5.33 2.99
C VAL A 53 -3.28 5.66 2.62
N TYR A 54 -3.46 6.29 1.47
CA TYR A 54 -4.79 6.48 0.88
C TYR A 54 -5.02 5.43 -0.20
N VAL A 55 -6.06 4.64 0.01
CA VAL A 55 -6.45 3.55 -0.88
C VAL A 55 -7.86 3.77 -1.43
N PHE A 56 -8.14 3.14 -2.56
CA PHE A 56 -9.51 3.03 -3.04
C PHE A 56 -10.26 2.10 -2.10
N ASP A 57 -11.43 2.56 -1.66
CA ASP A 57 -12.30 1.75 -0.81
C ASP A 57 -13.03 0.79 -1.74
N LEU A 58 -12.63 -0.49 -1.73
CA LEU A 58 -13.28 -1.56 -2.49
C LEU A 58 -14.35 -2.29 -1.64
N ALA A 59 -14.74 -1.74 -0.48
CA ALA A 59 -15.91 -2.26 0.24
C ALA A 59 -17.12 -2.24 -0.72
N GLU A 60 -17.78 -3.35 -1.06
CA GLU A 60 -18.04 -4.57 -0.29
C GLU A 60 -17.83 -5.83 -1.17
N GLY A 61 -17.12 -6.85 -0.66
CA GLY A 61 -17.29 -8.24 -1.13
C GLY A 61 -16.08 -8.95 -1.76
N TYR A 62 -14.93 -8.31 -1.92
CA TYR A 62 -13.73 -8.98 -2.45
C TYR A 62 -12.76 -9.36 -1.34
N ILE A 63 -12.90 -10.59 -0.86
CA ILE A 63 -11.83 -11.32 -0.18
C ILE A 63 -10.87 -11.81 -1.27
N HIS A 64 -9.58 -11.52 -1.16
CA HIS A 64 -8.58 -12.14 -2.03
C HIS A 64 -8.38 -13.61 -1.61
N GLU A 65 -8.24 -14.50 -2.61
CA GLU A 65 -8.16 -15.97 -2.45
C GLU A 65 -7.08 -16.46 -1.46
N ASP A 66 -6.07 -15.63 -1.14
CA ASP A 66 -4.98 -16.01 -0.23
C ASP A 66 -5.36 -16.00 1.26
N ASP A 67 -6.47 -15.35 1.67
CA ASP A 67 -6.98 -15.42 3.06
C ASP A 67 -7.78 -16.71 3.33
N ALA A 68 -8.03 -17.55 2.31
CA ALA A 68 -8.74 -18.82 2.44
C ALA A 68 -7.81 -20.03 2.69
N ALA A 69 -6.50 -19.82 2.84
CA ALA A 69 -5.51 -20.90 3.02
C ALA A 69 -5.02 -21.07 4.47
N ALA A 70 -5.90 -20.83 5.45
CA ALA A 70 -5.68 -21.25 6.84
C ALA A 70 -6.80 -22.21 7.28
N ARG A 71 -6.68 -23.48 6.91
CA ARG A 71 -7.37 -24.62 7.52
C ARG A 71 -6.41 -25.76 7.75
#